data_AF-A0A7C6Z1K2-F1
#
_entry.id   AF-A0A7C6Z1K2-F1
#
_cell.length_a   1.000
_cell.length_b   1.000
_cell.length_c   1.000
_cell.angle_alpha   90.00
_cell.angle_beta   90.00
_cell.angle_gamma   90.00
#
_symmetry.space_group_name_H-M   'P 1'
#
loop_
_entity.id
_entity.type
_entity.pdbx_description
1 polymer ?
#
loop_
_entity_poly.entity_id
_entity_poly.type
_entity_poly.pdbx_seq_one_letter_code
_entity_poly.pdbx_strand_id
1 'polypeptide(L)'
;MPLDGIVVDSIALELKDKILGGRIVKIFQPERDEILMHIRATGSNFKLLFSANANYPRVHLTNISKENPSNPPVFCMILRKYLLGGRILDVLFHDFERILTFNIESVNELGDLSVKKLIIEIMGRHSNIILVNENG
;
A
#
# COMPACT_ATOMS: atom_id res chain seq x y z
N MET A 1 -16.75 2.92 -14.17
CA MET A 1 -16.28 4.31 -14.01
C MET A 1 -14.77 4.29 -14.19
N PRO A 2 -14.17 5.19 -14.99
CA PRO A 2 -12.73 5.30 -15.03
C PRO A 2 -12.20 5.64 -13.63
N LEU A 3 -11.03 5.11 -13.27
CA LEU A 3 -10.36 5.45 -12.01
C LEU A 3 -9.74 6.85 -12.18
N ASP A 4 -10.58 7.88 -12.05
CA ASP A 4 -10.19 9.30 -12.09
C ASP A 4 -9.80 9.81 -10.70
N GLY A 5 -9.36 11.07 -10.61
CA GLY A 5 -8.91 11.65 -9.35
C GLY A 5 -10.00 11.68 -8.26
N ILE A 6 -11.27 11.86 -8.64
CA ILE A 6 -12.40 11.90 -7.70
C ILE A 6 -12.63 10.53 -7.07
N VAL A 7 -12.56 9.48 -7.89
CA VAL A 7 -12.64 8.09 -7.41
C VAL A 7 -11.46 7.77 -6.50
N VAL A 8 -10.24 8.21 -6.85
CA VAL A 8 -9.04 7.99 -6.02
C VAL A 8 -9.15 8.73 -4.67
N ASP A 9 -9.66 9.95 -4.64
CA ASP A 9 -9.93 10.69 -3.40
C ASP A 9 -10.96 9.97 -2.52
N SER A 10 -12.04 9.47 -3.14
CA SER A 10 -13.05 8.67 -2.44
C SER A 10 -12.45 7.38 -1.83
N ILE A 11 -11.55 6.72 -2.56
CA ILE A 11 -10.79 5.57 -2.05
C ILE A 11 -9.90 6.00 -0.87
N ALA A 12 -9.20 7.13 -0.97
CA ALA A 12 -8.36 7.63 0.12
C ALA A 12 -9.18 7.84 1.41
N LEU A 13 -10.36 8.45 1.30
CA LEU A 13 -11.29 8.65 2.41
C LEU A 13 -11.77 7.32 3.02
N GLU A 14 -12.15 6.34 2.19
CA GLU A 14 -12.52 5.00 2.66
C GLU A 14 -11.37 4.33 3.42
N LEU A 15 -10.15 4.40 2.88
CA LEU A 15 -8.98 3.81 3.51
C LEU A 15 -8.64 4.50 4.83
N LYS A 16 -8.75 5.84 4.91
CA LYS A 16 -8.59 6.56 6.18
C LYS A 16 -9.57 6.08 7.24
N ASP A 17 -10.83 5.88 6.89
CA ASP A 17 -11.85 5.38 7.83
C ASP A 17 -11.54 3.96 8.34
N LYS A 18 -11.06 3.07 7.45
CA LYS A 18 -10.92 1.64 7.76
C LYS A 18 -9.58 1.22 8.36
N ILE A 19 -8.47 1.79 7.90
CA ILE A 19 -7.12 1.23 8.16
C ILE A 19 -6.14 2.18 8.83
N LEU A 20 -6.53 3.43 9.08
CA LEU A 20 -5.68 4.40 9.80
C LEU A 20 -5.35 3.90 11.21
N GLY A 21 -4.09 4.04 11.61
CA GLY A 21 -3.56 3.47 12.86
C GLY A 21 -3.41 1.94 12.84
N GLY A 22 -3.79 1.28 11.74
CA GLY A 22 -3.68 -0.16 11.56
C GLY A 22 -2.24 -0.64 11.47
N ARG A 23 -2.01 -1.89 11.92
CA ARG A 23 -0.69 -2.55 11.85
C ARG A 23 -0.61 -3.48 10.65
N ILE A 24 0.47 -3.38 9.88
CA ILE A 24 0.74 -4.28 8.76
C ILE A 24 1.24 -5.62 9.29
N VAL A 25 0.47 -6.69 9.06
CA VAL A 25 0.72 -8.02 9.62
C VAL A 25 1.40 -8.94 8.62
N LYS A 26 1.05 -8.82 7.33
CA LYS A 26 1.65 -9.61 6.24
C LYS A 26 1.75 -8.77 4.98
N ILE A 27 2.77 -9.03 4.17
CA ILE A 27 2.96 -8.41 2.85
C ILE A 27 3.27 -9.52 1.85
N PHE A 28 2.57 -9.49 0.73
CA PHE A 28 2.68 -10.45 -0.35
C PHE A 28 2.76 -9.74 -1.70
N GLN A 29 3.30 -10.45 -2.70
CA GLN A 29 3.35 -10.01 -4.09
C GLN A 29 2.89 -11.19 -4.96
N PRO A 30 1.55 -11.38 -5.11
CA PRO A 30 1.01 -12.51 -5.86
C PRO A 30 1.30 -12.41 -7.36
N GLU A 31 1.36 -11.20 -7.90
CA GLU A 31 1.69 -10.90 -9.29
C GLU A 31 2.87 -9.94 -9.36
N ARG A 32 3.52 -9.83 -10.53
CA ARG A 32 4.68 -8.95 -10.71
C ARG A 32 4.36 -7.48 -10.38
N ASP A 33 3.14 -7.04 -10.66
CA ASP A 33 2.65 -5.67 -10.56
C ASP A 33 1.60 -5.48 -9.45
N GLU A 34 1.45 -6.45 -8.54
CA GLU A 34 0.51 -6.36 -7.43
C GLU A 34 1.16 -6.60 -6.07
N ILE A 35 0.81 -5.78 -5.08
CA ILE A 35 1.16 -5.97 -3.67
C ILE A 35 -0.12 -6.17 -2.88
N LEU A 36 -0.16 -7.19 -2.03
CA LEU A 36 -1.25 -7.46 -1.10
C LEU A 36 -0.75 -7.30 0.34
N MET A 37 -1.29 -6.33 1.06
CA MET A 37 -0.99 -6.11 2.47
C MET A 37 -2.15 -6.54 3.35
N HIS A 38 -1.85 -7.32 4.38
CA HIS A 38 -2.80 -7.66 5.41
C HIS A 38 -2.62 -6.68 6.57
N ILE A 39 -3.68 -5.97 6.91
CA ILE A 39 -3.67 -4.91 7.91
C ILE A 39 -4.66 -5.28 9.01
N ARG A 40 -4.24 -5.16 10.27
CA ARG A 40 -5.13 -5.27 11.43
C ARG A 40 -5.42 -3.88 11.97
N ALA A 41 -6.67 -3.46 11.90
CA ALA A 41 -7.13 -2.14 12.32
C ALA A 41 -8.52 -2.28 12.96
N THR A 42 -8.82 -1.47 13.99
CA THR A 42 -10.15 -1.38 14.62
C THR A 42 -10.80 -2.74 14.95
N GLY A 43 -10.01 -3.70 15.44
CA GLY A 43 -10.49 -5.06 15.76
C GLY A 43 -10.75 -5.99 14.57
N SER A 44 -10.59 -5.51 13.33
CA SER A 44 -10.83 -6.23 12.09
C SER A 44 -9.53 -6.51 11.31
N ASN A 45 -9.59 -7.48 10.40
CA ASN A 45 -8.50 -7.79 9.48
C ASN A 45 -8.91 -7.38 8.07
N PHE A 46 -8.09 -6.54 7.44
CA PHE A 46 -8.28 -6.03 6.09
C PHE A 46 -7.20 -6.58 5.17
N LYS A 47 -7.54 -6.81 3.90
CA LYS A 47 -6.53 -7.02 2.85
C LYS A 47 -6.61 -5.85 1.89
N LEU A 48 -5.52 -5.12 1.76
CA LEU A 48 -5.38 -3.98 0.85
C LEU A 48 -4.54 -4.43 -0.35
N LEU A 49 -5.15 -4.36 -1.54
CA LEU A 49 -4.47 -4.64 -2.79
C LEU A 49 -4.02 -3.33 -3.44
N PHE A 50 -2.75 -3.30 -3.84
CA PHE A 50 -2.18 -2.30 -4.72
C PHE A 50 -1.87 -2.98 -6.05
N SER A 51 -2.37 -2.45 -7.16
CA SER A 51 -2.08 -2.95 -8.50
C SER A 51 -1.57 -1.81 -9.37
N ALA A 52 -0.37 -2.00 -9.91
CA ALA A 52 0.22 -1.15 -10.95
C ALA A 52 0.07 -1.78 -12.35
N ASN A 53 -0.93 -2.66 -12.52
CA ASN A 53 -1.17 -3.31 -13.80
C ASN A 53 -1.48 -2.29 -14.90
N ALA A 54 -0.93 -2.52 -16.09
CA ALA A 54 -1.05 -1.57 -17.21
C ALA A 54 -2.50 -1.30 -17.65
N ASN A 55 -3.38 -2.30 -17.53
CA ASN A 55 -4.77 -2.23 -17.94
C ASN A 55 -5.71 -1.92 -16.76
N TYR A 56 -5.36 -2.38 -15.55
CA TYR A 56 -6.24 -2.31 -14.38
C TYR A 56 -5.54 -1.78 -13.13
N PRO A 57 -4.90 -0.61 -13.15
CA PRO A 57 -4.26 -0.08 -11.95
C PRO A 57 -5.31 0.36 -10.94
N ARG A 58 -5.15 -0.02 -9.68
CA ARG A 58 -6.15 0.20 -8.63
C ARG A 58 -5.57 0.01 -7.23
N VAL A 59 -6.21 0.66 -6.27
CA VAL A 59 -6.00 0.44 -4.84
C VAL A 59 -7.37 0.20 -4.21
N HIS A 60 -7.55 -0.92 -3.50
CA HIS A 60 -8.83 -1.21 -2.84
C HIS A 60 -8.69 -2.29 -1.76
N LEU A 61 -9.64 -2.30 -0.83
CA LEU A 61 -9.83 -3.42 0.09
C LEU A 61 -10.43 -4.61 -0.66
N THR A 62 -9.94 -5.82 -0.37
CA THR A 62 -10.39 -7.04 -1.04
C THR A 62 -10.55 -8.20 -0.06
N ASN A 63 -11.47 -9.10 -0.37
CA ASN A 63 -11.59 -10.38 0.32
C ASN A 63 -10.84 -11.50 -0.41
N ILE A 64 -10.41 -11.25 -1.65
CA ILE A 64 -9.76 -12.24 -2.50
C ILE A 64 -8.36 -12.55 -1.95
N SER A 65 -8.04 -13.84 -1.91
CA SER A 65 -6.68 -14.31 -1.71
C SER A 65 -6.19 -14.92 -3.02
N LYS A 66 -5.02 -14.47 -3.48
CA LYS A 66 -4.32 -15.07 -4.61
C LYS A 66 -3.25 -16.03 -4.12
N GLU A 67 -2.88 -16.99 -4.96
CA GLU A 67 -1.71 -17.81 -4.71
C GLU A 67 -0.46 -16.92 -4.70
N ASN A 68 0.48 -17.26 -3.81
CA ASN A 68 1.72 -16.53 -3.70
C ASN A 68 2.83 -17.35 -4.36
N PRO A 69 3.79 -16.70 -5.03
CA PRO A 69 4.96 -17.41 -5.52
C PRO A 69 5.69 -18.10 -4.37
N SER A 70 6.26 -19.27 -4.64
CA SER A 70 7.00 -20.06 -3.66
C SER A 70 8.15 -19.27 -3.04
N ASN A 71 8.81 -18.43 -3.84
CA ASN A 71 9.83 -17.49 -3.41
C ASN A 71 9.33 -16.05 -3.55
N PRO A 72 9.30 -15.25 -2.45
CA PRO A 72 8.88 -13.86 -2.53
C PRO A 72 9.86 -13.03 -3.38
N PRO A 73 9.38 -12.21 -4.33
CA PRO A 73 10.24 -11.34 -5.13
C PRO A 73 11.01 -10.32 -4.28
N VAL A 74 12.11 -9.79 -4.82
CA VAL A 74 13.00 -8.85 -4.13
C VAL A 74 12.25 -7.62 -3.60
N PHE A 75 11.35 -7.05 -4.38
CA PHE A 75 10.58 -5.88 -3.96
C PHE A 75 9.66 -6.19 -2.76
N CYS A 76 8.96 -7.34 -2.77
CA CYS A 76 8.20 -7.82 -1.62
C CYS A 76 9.08 -7.96 -0.36
N MET A 77 10.31 -8.44 -0.51
CA MET A 77 11.25 -8.57 0.61
C MET A 77 11.73 -7.22 1.15
N ILE A 78 11.94 -6.22 0.28
CA ILE A 78 12.24 -4.84 0.69
C ILE A 78 11.06 -4.26 1.47
N LEU A 79 9.83 -4.39 0.97
CA LEU A 79 8.64 -3.94 1.68
C LEU A 79 8.51 -4.62 3.04
N ARG A 80 8.80 -5.92 3.14
CA ARG A 80 8.80 -6.64 4.42
C ARG A 80 9.85 -6.08 5.38
N LYS A 81 11.07 -5.82 4.89
CA LYS A 81 12.14 -5.25 5.70
C LYS A 81 11.74 -3.90 6.33
N TYR A 82 11.06 -3.04 5.58
CA TYR A 82 10.80 -1.67 6.00
C TYR A 82 9.40 -1.41 6.55
N LEU A 83 8.39 -2.20 6.18
CA LEU A 83 6.98 -1.92 6.49
C LEU A 83 6.30 -2.99 7.34
N LEU A 84 6.86 -4.20 7.43
CA LEU A 84 6.23 -5.28 8.21
C LEU A 84 6.20 -4.93 9.69
N GLY A 85 5.03 -5.07 10.31
CA GLY A 85 4.81 -4.62 11.69
C GLY A 85 4.66 -3.10 11.82
N GLY A 86 4.79 -2.33 10.74
CA GLY A 86 4.61 -0.89 10.75
C GLY A 86 3.15 -0.48 10.99
N ARG A 87 2.96 0.74 11.48
CA ARG A 87 1.68 1.39 11.71
C ARG A 87 1.40 2.40 10.61
N ILE A 88 0.21 2.32 10.00
CA ILE A 88 -0.23 3.29 8.99
C ILE A 88 -0.60 4.59 9.72
N LEU A 89 0.18 5.64 9.49
CA LEU A 89 -0.04 6.95 10.09
C LEU A 89 -1.01 7.81 9.29
N ASP A 90 -0.96 7.72 7.97
CA ASP A 90 -1.81 8.50 7.07
C ASP A 90 -1.91 7.88 5.68
N VAL A 91 -2.93 8.28 4.92
CA VAL A 91 -3.15 7.98 3.51
C VAL A 91 -3.42 9.29 2.77
N LEU A 92 -2.40 9.88 2.17
CA LEU A 92 -2.50 11.16 1.48
C LEU A 92 -2.93 10.96 0.03
N PHE A 93 -3.87 11.77 -0.42
CA PHE A 93 -4.19 11.99 -1.84
C PHE A 93 -3.52 13.29 -2.27
N HIS A 94 -2.87 13.29 -3.44
CA HIS A 94 -2.24 14.49 -3.99
C HIS A 94 -3.15 15.09 -5.07
N ASP A 95 -3.70 16.27 -4.79
CA ASP A 95 -4.77 16.94 -5.51
C ASP A 95 -4.74 16.78 -7.05
N PHE A 96 -5.85 16.29 -7.63
CA PHE A 96 -6.10 16.04 -9.06
C PHE A 96 -5.16 15.04 -9.77
N GLU A 97 -4.14 14.52 -9.09
CA GLU A 97 -3.31 13.43 -9.57
C GLU A 97 -3.80 12.11 -8.99
N ARG A 98 -3.74 11.04 -9.78
CA ARG A 98 -4.16 9.71 -9.33
C ARG A 98 -3.05 9.05 -8.50
N ILE A 99 -2.61 9.73 -7.44
CA ILE A 99 -1.48 9.34 -6.60
C ILE A 99 -1.93 9.24 -5.14
N LEU A 100 -1.63 8.10 -4.52
CA LEU A 100 -1.83 7.87 -3.09
C LEU A 100 -0.48 7.68 -2.40
N THR A 101 -0.32 8.26 -1.21
CA THR A 101 0.87 8.07 -0.38
C THR A 101 0.48 7.56 1.00
N PHE A 102 1.00 6.40 1.38
CA PHE A 102 0.84 5.82 2.71
C PHE A 102 2.06 6.17 3.54
N ASN A 103 1.84 6.93 4.61
CA ASN A 103 2.86 7.18 5.61
C ASN A 103 2.83 6.04 6.62
N ILE A 104 3.95 5.30 6.74
CA ILE A 104 4.03 4.10 7.56
C ILE A 104 5.21 4.24 8.51
N GLU A 105 4.92 4.20 9.80
CA GLU A 105 5.92 4.19 10.87
C GLU A 105 6.34 2.77 11.17
N SER A 106 7.64 2.49 11.17
CA SER A 106 8.19 1.20 11.55
C SER A 106 9.48 1.36 12.35
N VAL A 107 9.79 0.34 13.14
CA VAL A 107 11.03 0.27 13.90
C VAL A 107 12.14 -0.20 12.97
N ASN A 108 13.25 0.54 12.93
CA ASN A 108 14.43 0.18 12.14
C ASN A 108 15.29 -0.89 12.85
N GLU A 109 16.40 -1.29 12.22
CA GLU A 109 17.32 -2.30 12.77
C GLU A 109 18.00 -1.88 14.09
N LEU A 110 18.05 -0.57 14.38
CA LEU A 110 18.64 0.01 15.60
C LEU A 110 17.62 0.19 16.73
N GLY A 111 16.34 -0.06 16.48
CA GLY A 111 15.26 0.13 17.44
C GLY A 111 14.58 1.51 17.39
N ASP A 112 15.03 2.40 16.51
CA ASP A 112 14.43 3.73 16.36
C ASP A 112 13.18 3.68 15.47
N LEU A 113 12.23 4.58 15.75
CA LEU A 113 11.08 4.81 14.87
C LEU A 113 11.53 5.56 13.62
N SER A 114 11.09 5.08 12.46
CA SER A 114 11.31 5.74 11.19
C SER A 114 10.03 5.72 10.35
N VAL A 115 9.75 6.83 9.66
CA VAL A 115 8.63 6.90 8.73
C VAL A 115 9.10 6.59 7.32
N LYS A 116 8.36 5.74 6.62
CA LYS A 116 8.52 5.45 5.20
C LYS A 116 7.26 5.88 4.46
N LYS A 117 7.42 6.24 3.19
CA LYS A 117 6.30 6.59 2.31
C LYS A 117 6.18 5.52 1.24
N LEU A 118 5.01 4.92 1.13
CA LEU A 118 4.66 4.05 0.02
C LEU A 118 3.75 4.82 -0.93
N ILE A 119 4.26 5.15 -2.11
CA ILE A 119 3.60 5.96 -3.12
C ILE A 119 3.05 5.04 -4.20
N ILE A 120 1.79 5.24 -4.58
CA ILE A 120 1.11 4.48 -5.62
C ILE A 120 0.64 5.46 -6.67
N GLU A 121 1.19 5.34 -7.87
CA GLU A 121 0.83 6.14 -9.03
C GLU A 121 -0.11 5.30 -9.92
N ILE A 122 -1.32 5.79 -10.18
CA ILE A 122 -2.34 5.10 -10.96
C ILE A 122 -2.47 5.82 -12.32
N MET A 123 -1.61 5.45 -13.26
CA MET A 123 -1.45 6.12 -14.56
C MET A 123 -1.64 5.18 -15.77
N GLY A 124 -2.41 4.10 -15.62
CA GLY A 124 -2.56 3.07 -16.67
C GLY A 124 -1.24 2.31 -16.87
N ARG A 125 -0.72 2.30 -18.10
CA ARG A 125 0.55 1.65 -18.46
C ARG A 125 1.79 2.17 -17.73
N HIS A 126 1.70 3.35 -17.11
CA HIS A 126 2.78 3.98 -16.36
C HIS A 126 2.58 3.93 -14.84
N SER A 127 1.61 3.14 -14.38
CA SER A 127 1.37 2.99 -12.95
C SER A 127 2.56 2.38 -12.23
N ASN A 128 2.76 2.75 -10.97
CA ASN A 128 3.94 2.33 -10.22
C ASN A 128 3.65 2.23 -8.71
N ILE A 129 4.48 1.47 -8.01
CA ILE A 129 4.49 1.34 -6.55
C ILE A 129 5.91 1.62 -6.08
N ILE A 130 6.10 2.70 -5.34
CA ILE A 130 7.40 3.25 -5.00
C ILE A 130 7.53 3.34 -3.48
N LEU A 131 8.60 2.79 -2.92
CA LEU A 131 8.95 2.95 -1.52
C LEU A 131 10.06 4.00 -1.41
N VAL A 132 9.83 5.04 -0.63
CA VAL A 132 10.82 6.09 -0.35
C VAL A 132 10.98 6.32 1.15
N ASN A 133 12.07 6.99 1.53
CA ASN A 133 12.29 7.41 2.90
C ASN A 133 11.42 8.63 3.23
N GLU A 134 11.41 9.06 4.48
CA GLU A 134 10.64 10.24 4.90
C GLU A 134 10.95 11.50 4.07
N ASN A 135 12.22 11.68 3.70
CA ASN A 135 12.72 12.84 2.96
C ASN A 135 12.51 12.76 1.44
N GLY A 136 11.91 11.68 0.93
CA GLY A 136 11.93 11.34 -0.51
C GLY A 136 13.18 10.56 -0.85
#